data_AF-A0A4Q6EP94-F1
#
_entry.id   AF-A0A4Q6EP94-F1
#
_cell.length_a   1.000
_cell.length_b   1.000
_cell.length_c   1.000
_cell.angle_alpha   90.00
_cell.angle_beta   90.00
_cell.angle_gamma   90.00
#
_symmetry.space_group_name_H-M   'P 1'
#
loop_
_entity.id
_entity.type
_entity.pdbx_description
1 polymer ?
#
loop_
_entity_poly.entity_id
_entity_poly.type
_entity_poly.pdbx_seq_one_letter_code
_entity_poly.pdbx_strand_id
1 'polypeptide(L)'
;MGHFQRKLSHLPRVASAVSISIYLLLALYGFSPALAAEELYLDGPPRIGLADGTYLPMQAFRLKGARTVWINKDYFRARGIDVDTKAGQAKLNRLMEKEFGYLVPNKSVPKNLLSSESKTFYPDGYGGPGLNGNYGGARAASVADYQLKGLGPTTMLGAFADADHSSGGVGAAQAMAEAIWSVILNRESPDGSNQVVALLDTGLYEPLAKGISQPRFLVVREDPLRPAHFIANPSKKDEARTAIDAKRVSENLDRLKNGKVINADLTKPGAADEMLSTFADRVSAQWAYMHANLIHHGAVSPSNIDIRGPVLDLSSVSTLPGAMPAMAHDPLPFGDIKTVEKYLLKPFYDAIQESGQIPLSIDLETLQKKAEDAYNMHYRHELLRIAGMPDETAVTAADGPAGRQLVKLLDELRTTGYGERLKTKAAVPEIKGTFDSMAIIRLLGKAPGKAPDARALNKLLKGATPEEAARLSKEITAKFGAFYEELFEDGALRGMSQSAMEEAIARRTADLARDRKALRRNIMSYLKKGVGAIGSRVGFYDMQAGIDKVIEQNTMREHLTRRRQPAFRSVPS
;
A
#
# COMPACT_ATOMS: atom_id res chain seq x y z
N MET A 1 69.95 -10.50 -15.91
CA MET A 1 70.27 -11.09 -17.23
C MET A 1 69.78 -12.54 -17.24
N GLY A 2 68.92 -12.90 -18.19
CA GLY A 2 68.85 -14.25 -18.76
C GLY A 2 68.02 -15.33 -18.05
N HIS A 3 66.77 -15.48 -18.48
CA HIS A 3 66.01 -16.73 -18.71
C HIS A 3 66.09 -17.91 -17.71
N PHE A 4 64.94 -18.33 -17.17
CA PHE A 4 64.14 -19.43 -17.77
C PHE A 4 62.73 -19.56 -17.14
N GLN A 5 61.71 -19.56 -18.00
CA GLN A 5 60.32 -19.91 -17.71
C GLN A 5 60.15 -21.45 -17.61
N ARG A 6 59.28 -21.94 -16.72
CA ARG A 6 58.08 -22.78 -17.01
C ARG A 6 57.61 -23.58 -15.78
N LYS A 7 56.28 -23.77 -15.76
CA LYS A 7 55.45 -24.68 -14.95
C LYS A 7 55.09 -24.24 -13.54
N LEU A 8 53.88 -23.67 -13.41
CA LEU A 8 52.87 -24.10 -12.45
C LEU A 8 51.49 -23.58 -12.90
N SER A 9 51.00 -24.16 -14.00
CA SER A 9 49.58 -24.21 -14.31
C SER A 9 49.06 -25.55 -13.81
N HIS A 10 48.33 -25.57 -12.69
CA HIS A 10 47.31 -26.57 -12.32
C HIS A 10 46.93 -26.38 -10.83
N LEU A 11 45.97 -25.48 -10.57
CA LEU A 11 45.16 -25.48 -9.35
C LEU A 11 43.69 -25.41 -9.77
N PRO A 12 42.83 -26.39 -9.39
CA PRO A 12 41.43 -26.39 -9.78
C PRO A 12 40.59 -25.47 -8.89
N ARG A 13 39.54 -24.94 -9.52
CA ARG A 13 38.48 -24.08 -8.99
C ARG A 13 37.78 -24.69 -7.77
N VAL A 14 37.81 -24.01 -6.62
CA VAL A 14 37.07 -24.38 -5.39
C VAL A 14 35.81 -23.52 -5.18
N ALA A 15 35.36 -22.75 -6.19
CA ALA A 15 34.22 -21.85 -6.06
C ALA A 15 32.84 -22.47 -6.39
N SER A 16 32.76 -23.77 -6.69
CA SER A 16 31.51 -24.39 -7.20
C SER A 16 30.84 -25.39 -6.25
N ALA A 17 31.51 -25.78 -5.15
CA ALA A 17 31.03 -26.85 -4.26
C ALA A 17 30.11 -26.36 -3.11
N VAL A 18 30.17 -25.07 -2.75
CA VAL A 18 29.39 -24.53 -1.62
C VAL A 18 27.91 -24.33 -1.99
N SER A 19 27.59 -23.96 -3.23
CA SER A 19 26.20 -23.75 -3.66
C SER A 19 25.43 -25.05 -3.94
N ILE A 20 26.12 -26.12 -4.33
CA ILE A 20 25.49 -27.43 -4.58
C ILE A 20 25.16 -28.15 -3.26
N SER A 21 25.97 -27.90 -2.21
CA SER A 21 25.81 -28.54 -0.90
C SER A 21 24.53 -28.11 -0.17
N ILE A 22 24.05 -26.87 -0.37
CA ILE A 22 22.79 -26.39 0.24
C ILE A 22 21.56 -27.06 -0.38
N TYR A 23 21.55 -27.27 -1.70
CA TYR A 23 20.42 -27.94 -2.37
C TYR A 23 20.36 -29.44 -2.06
N LEU A 24 21.52 -30.11 -1.92
CA LEU A 24 21.58 -31.51 -1.49
C LEU A 24 21.23 -31.69 0.00
N LEU A 25 21.57 -30.74 0.87
CA LEU A 25 21.13 -30.72 2.26
C LEU A 25 19.61 -30.53 2.37
N LEU A 26 19.00 -29.65 1.57
CA LEU A 26 17.54 -29.48 1.55
C LEU A 26 16.80 -30.73 1.02
N ALA A 27 17.40 -31.45 0.07
CA ALA A 27 16.82 -32.68 -0.47
C ALA A 27 16.93 -33.88 0.50
N LEU A 28 18.01 -33.97 1.29
CA LEU A 28 18.22 -35.07 2.25
C LEU A 28 17.39 -34.95 3.54
N TYR A 29 16.88 -33.76 3.88
CA TYR A 29 15.96 -33.53 5.01
C TYR A 29 14.46 -33.65 4.65
N GLY A 30 14.11 -34.17 3.47
CA GLY A 30 12.70 -34.41 3.11
C GLY A 30 11.88 -33.14 2.88
N PHE A 31 12.52 -31.98 2.65
CA PHE A 31 11.84 -30.79 2.13
C PHE A 31 11.54 -30.99 0.64
N SER A 32 10.54 -31.83 0.36
CA SER A 32 9.80 -31.73 -0.89
C SER A 32 9.13 -30.34 -0.88
N PRO A 33 9.34 -29.44 -1.86
CA PRO A 33 8.65 -28.16 -1.94
C PRO A 33 7.21 -28.34 -2.43
N ALA A 34 6.57 -29.45 -2.07
CA ALA A 34 5.13 -29.45 -1.85
C ALA A 34 4.89 -28.58 -0.60
N LEU A 35 4.97 -27.25 -0.77
CA LEU A 35 4.23 -26.33 0.08
C LEU A 35 2.81 -26.87 0.05
N ALA A 36 2.39 -27.54 1.12
CA ALA A 36 1.01 -27.95 1.29
C ALA A 36 0.19 -26.70 1.01
N ALA A 37 -0.69 -26.76 0.01
CA ALA A 37 -1.55 -25.64 -0.33
C ALA A 37 -2.19 -25.17 0.98
N GLU A 38 -1.97 -23.90 1.32
CA GLU A 38 -2.52 -23.35 2.55
C GLU A 38 -4.04 -23.49 2.46
N GLU A 39 -4.63 -24.19 3.43
CA GLU A 39 -6.08 -24.33 3.46
C GLU A 39 -6.66 -22.93 3.75
N LEU A 40 -7.45 -22.41 2.82
CA LEU A 40 -8.12 -21.13 3.01
C LEU A 40 -9.11 -21.29 4.16
N TYR A 41 -8.86 -20.60 5.27
CA TYR A 41 -9.82 -20.52 6.36
C TYR A 41 -10.86 -19.45 6.01
N LEU A 42 -12.09 -19.88 5.73
CA LEU A 42 -13.15 -19.04 5.13
C LEU A 42 -14.40 -18.92 6.00
N ASP A 43 -14.42 -19.56 7.16
CA ASP A 43 -15.56 -19.58 8.06
C ASP A 43 -15.13 -19.53 9.52
N GLY A 44 -16.01 -19.05 10.39
CA GLY A 44 -15.74 -18.86 11.82
C GLY A 44 -15.32 -17.44 12.21
N PRO A 45 -15.05 -17.21 13.51
CA PRO A 45 -14.68 -15.91 14.03
C PRO A 45 -13.30 -15.47 13.52
N PRO A 46 -13.02 -14.16 13.52
CA PRO A 46 -11.73 -13.64 13.12
C PRO A 46 -10.57 -14.13 13.99
N ARG A 47 -9.39 -14.34 13.37
CA ARG A 47 -8.23 -14.98 14.02
C ARG A 47 -7.09 -14.03 14.40
N ILE A 48 -7.32 -12.71 14.35
CA ILE A 48 -6.30 -11.69 14.64
C ILE A 48 -5.92 -11.62 16.13
N GLY A 49 -6.65 -12.33 17.00
CA GLY A 49 -6.32 -12.41 18.43
C GLY A 49 -6.83 -11.24 19.27
N LEU A 50 -7.61 -10.32 18.70
CA LEU A 50 -8.32 -9.26 19.43
C LEU A 50 -9.38 -9.84 20.37
N ALA A 51 -9.82 -9.05 21.35
CA ALA A 51 -10.83 -9.44 22.32
C ALA A 51 -12.18 -9.70 21.65
N ASP A 52 -12.95 -10.66 22.18
CA ASP A 52 -14.25 -11.06 21.63
C ASP A 52 -15.23 -9.87 21.55
N GLY A 53 -15.16 -8.94 22.50
CA GLY A 53 -15.93 -7.69 22.49
C GLY A 53 -15.59 -6.72 21.35
N THR A 54 -14.51 -6.97 20.61
CA THR A 54 -14.16 -6.24 19.39
C THR A 54 -15.03 -6.66 18.21
N TYR A 55 -15.42 -7.93 18.14
CA TYR A 55 -16.07 -8.54 16.99
C TYR A 55 -17.52 -8.87 17.33
N LEU A 56 -18.46 -8.01 16.95
CA LEU A 56 -19.87 -8.21 17.28
C LEU A 56 -20.54 -9.07 16.22
N PRO A 57 -21.02 -10.29 16.53
CA PRO A 57 -21.60 -11.17 15.52
C PRO A 57 -22.88 -10.56 14.92
N MET A 58 -23.06 -10.73 13.62
CA MET A 58 -24.27 -10.36 12.88
C MET A 58 -24.59 -11.39 11.79
N GLN A 59 -25.88 -11.55 11.48
CA GLN A 59 -26.30 -12.42 10.38
C GLN A 59 -26.37 -11.65 9.06
N ALA A 60 -25.78 -12.25 8.02
CA ALA A 60 -26.02 -11.89 6.63
C ALA A 60 -26.63 -13.08 5.88
N PHE A 61 -27.35 -12.81 4.80
CA PHE A 61 -28.11 -13.81 4.06
C PHE A 61 -27.56 -13.95 2.65
N ARG A 62 -27.57 -15.19 2.16
CA ARG A 62 -26.97 -15.54 0.88
C ARG A 62 -27.71 -14.83 -0.26
N LEU A 63 -26.95 -14.15 -1.10
CA LEU A 63 -27.44 -13.49 -2.30
C LEU A 63 -27.51 -14.49 -3.45
N LYS A 64 -28.71 -14.64 -4.05
CA LYS A 64 -28.98 -15.66 -5.08
C LYS A 64 -28.19 -15.46 -6.39
N GLY A 65 -27.68 -14.26 -6.64
CA GLY A 65 -27.04 -13.88 -7.90
C GLY A 65 -25.63 -13.33 -7.76
N ALA A 66 -24.97 -13.54 -6.62
CA ALA A 66 -23.58 -13.09 -6.43
C ALA A 66 -22.67 -13.76 -7.46
N ARG A 67 -21.77 -12.99 -8.09
CA ARG A 67 -20.84 -13.49 -9.11
C ARG A 67 -19.45 -12.94 -8.91
N THR A 68 -18.44 -13.81 -8.87
CA THR A 68 -17.04 -13.36 -8.85
C THR A 68 -16.67 -12.77 -10.21
N VAL A 69 -16.14 -11.55 -10.20
CA VAL A 69 -15.74 -10.82 -11.43
C VAL A 69 -14.24 -10.62 -11.57
N TRP A 70 -13.53 -10.70 -10.44
CA TRP A 70 -12.10 -10.55 -10.37
C TRP A 70 -11.56 -11.30 -9.16
N ILE A 71 -10.42 -11.95 -9.35
CA ILE A 71 -9.60 -12.55 -8.29
C ILE A 71 -8.17 -12.03 -8.40
N ASN A 72 -7.52 -11.87 -7.26
CA ASN A 72 -6.10 -11.54 -7.18
C ASN A 72 -5.27 -12.81 -7.43
N LYS A 73 -4.90 -13.06 -8.69
CA LYS A 73 -4.16 -14.28 -9.06
C LYS A 73 -2.82 -14.39 -8.33
N ASP A 74 -2.11 -13.29 -8.11
CA ASP A 74 -0.82 -13.31 -7.41
C ASP A 74 -0.98 -13.74 -5.96
N TYR A 75 -2.01 -13.26 -5.29
CA TYR A 75 -2.33 -13.63 -3.91
C TYR A 75 -2.55 -15.14 -3.74
N PHE A 76 -3.33 -15.73 -4.62
CA PHE A 76 -3.66 -17.16 -4.57
C PHE A 76 -2.50 -18.03 -5.09
N ARG A 77 -1.80 -17.59 -6.14
CA ARG A 77 -0.62 -18.29 -6.67
C ARG A 77 0.49 -18.39 -5.60
N ALA A 78 0.69 -17.33 -4.83
CA ALA A 78 1.65 -17.31 -3.72
C ALA A 78 1.33 -18.34 -2.61
N ARG A 79 0.08 -18.82 -2.54
CA ARG A 79 -0.40 -19.84 -1.59
C ARG A 79 -0.53 -21.24 -2.20
N GLY A 80 -0.03 -21.42 -3.44
CA GLY A 80 -0.10 -22.70 -4.14
C GLY A 80 -1.48 -23.05 -4.68
N ILE A 81 -2.40 -22.08 -4.80
CA ILE A 81 -3.73 -22.29 -5.35
C ILE A 81 -3.70 -22.09 -6.87
N ASP A 82 -4.25 -23.06 -7.60
CA ASP A 82 -4.33 -23.01 -9.06
C ASP A 82 -5.28 -21.90 -9.53
N VAL A 83 -4.68 -20.87 -10.13
CA VAL A 83 -5.35 -19.73 -10.77
C VAL A 83 -4.99 -19.59 -12.24
N ASP A 84 -4.13 -20.46 -12.77
CA ASP A 84 -3.62 -20.35 -14.13
C ASP A 84 -4.41 -21.25 -15.09
N THR A 85 -5.09 -22.28 -14.58
CA THR A 85 -6.05 -23.06 -15.37
C THR A 85 -7.48 -22.52 -15.29
N LYS A 86 -8.27 -22.75 -16.34
CA LYS A 86 -9.72 -22.44 -16.34
C LYS A 86 -10.47 -23.18 -15.24
N ALA A 87 -10.06 -24.41 -14.93
CA ALA A 87 -10.71 -25.24 -13.91
C ALA A 87 -10.42 -24.70 -12.50
N GLY A 88 -9.16 -24.34 -12.22
CA GLY A 88 -8.73 -23.71 -10.97
C GLY A 88 -9.45 -22.39 -10.72
N GLN A 89 -9.48 -21.50 -11.71
CA GLN A 89 -10.24 -20.23 -11.64
C GLN A 89 -11.73 -20.46 -11.40
N ALA A 90 -12.36 -21.40 -12.12
CA ALA A 90 -13.78 -21.70 -11.94
C ALA A 90 -14.08 -22.28 -10.55
N LYS A 91 -13.18 -23.10 -10.00
CA LYS A 91 -13.30 -23.61 -8.63
C LYS A 91 -13.20 -22.48 -7.62
N LEU A 92 -12.22 -21.59 -7.78
CA LEU A 92 -12.00 -20.46 -6.89
C LEU A 92 -13.16 -19.45 -6.95
N ASN A 93 -13.69 -19.13 -8.13
CA ASN A 93 -14.85 -18.24 -8.29
C ASN A 93 -16.08 -18.79 -7.56
N ARG A 94 -16.37 -20.09 -7.69
CA ARG A 94 -17.47 -20.75 -6.96
C ARG A 94 -17.25 -20.71 -5.46
N LEU A 95 -16.00 -20.87 -5.00
CA LEU A 95 -15.65 -20.77 -3.59
C LEU A 95 -15.88 -19.35 -3.06
N MET A 96 -15.42 -18.32 -3.77
CA MET A 96 -15.63 -16.92 -3.39
C MET A 96 -17.12 -16.57 -3.36
N GLU A 97 -17.89 -16.98 -4.37
CA GLU A 97 -19.36 -16.81 -4.41
C GLU A 97 -20.05 -17.51 -3.25
N LYS A 98 -19.58 -18.73 -2.92
CA LYS A 98 -20.10 -19.52 -1.81
C LYS A 98 -19.86 -18.85 -0.47
N GLU A 99 -18.64 -18.41 -0.21
CA GLU A 99 -18.21 -17.98 1.12
C GLU A 99 -18.46 -16.50 1.41
N PHE A 100 -18.53 -15.67 0.35
CA PHE A 100 -18.62 -14.22 0.48
C PHE A 100 -19.83 -13.59 -0.21
N GLY A 101 -20.67 -14.37 -0.92
CA GLY A 101 -21.88 -13.88 -1.57
C GLY A 101 -23.05 -13.60 -0.62
N TYR A 102 -22.85 -12.80 0.43
CA TYR A 102 -23.85 -12.51 1.46
C TYR A 102 -24.12 -11.01 1.60
N LEU A 103 -25.36 -10.65 1.95
CA LEU A 103 -25.80 -9.28 2.23
C LEU A 103 -26.68 -9.19 3.48
N VAL A 104 -26.65 -8.03 4.11
CA VAL A 104 -27.52 -7.65 5.22
C VAL A 104 -28.80 -7.03 4.63
N PRO A 105 -29.98 -7.58 4.94
CA PRO A 105 -31.25 -7.04 4.46
C PRO A 105 -31.43 -5.59 4.91
N ASN A 106 -31.75 -4.71 3.95
CA ASN A 106 -32.06 -3.31 4.22
C ASN A 106 -32.91 -2.75 3.07
N LYS A 107 -33.24 -1.45 3.10
CA LYS A 107 -34.10 -0.82 2.07
C LYS A 107 -33.55 -0.96 0.65
N SER A 108 -32.22 -1.00 0.48
CA SER A 108 -31.55 -1.14 -0.81
C SER A 108 -31.32 -2.61 -1.22
N VAL A 109 -31.66 -3.58 -0.37
CA VAL A 109 -31.48 -5.02 -0.63
C VAL A 109 -32.82 -5.74 -0.45
N PRO A 110 -33.61 -5.89 -1.54
CA PRO A 110 -34.88 -6.59 -1.51
C PRO A 110 -34.76 -8.05 -1.02
N LYS A 111 -35.65 -8.44 -0.08
CA LYS A 111 -35.62 -9.79 0.53
C LYS A 111 -35.76 -10.93 -0.48
N ASN A 112 -36.44 -10.73 -1.61
CA ASN A 112 -36.63 -11.76 -2.63
C ASN A 112 -35.32 -12.16 -3.35
N LEU A 113 -34.30 -11.30 -3.31
CA LEU A 113 -32.97 -11.57 -3.87
C LEU A 113 -32.08 -12.39 -2.91
N LEU A 114 -32.48 -12.48 -1.66
CA LEU A 114 -31.82 -13.26 -0.63
C LEU A 114 -32.47 -14.64 -0.50
N SER A 115 -31.68 -15.64 -0.13
CA SER A 115 -32.18 -16.96 0.26
C SER A 115 -32.34 -17.06 1.78
N SER A 116 -32.85 -18.18 2.28
CA SER A 116 -32.91 -18.47 3.71
C SER A 116 -31.57 -18.88 4.31
N GLU A 117 -30.57 -19.22 3.48
CA GLU A 117 -29.22 -19.51 3.94
C GLU A 117 -28.60 -18.25 4.54
N SER A 118 -28.05 -18.38 5.74
CA SER A 118 -27.41 -17.29 6.47
C SER A 118 -26.03 -17.69 6.96
N LYS A 119 -25.16 -16.71 7.12
CA LYS A 119 -23.80 -16.86 7.64
C LYS A 119 -23.52 -15.74 8.64
N THR A 120 -22.78 -16.06 9.68
CA THR A 120 -22.37 -15.09 10.70
C THR A 120 -21.13 -14.33 10.22
N PHE A 121 -21.20 -13.02 10.29
CA PHE A 121 -20.08 -12.11 10.05
C PHE A 121 -19.84 -11.26 11.29
N TYR A 122 -18.64 -10.72 11.41
CA TYR A 122 -18.16 -10.07 12.62
C TYR A 122 -17.65 -8.66 12.31
N PRO A 123 -18.53 -7.63 12.28
CA PRO A 123 -18.11 -6.24 12.34
C PRO A 123 -17.13 -6.00 13.48
N ASP A 124 -15.99 -5.39 13.14
CA ASP A 124 -14.94 -5.02 14.07
C ASP A 124 -15.17 -3.63 14.64
N GLY A 125 -15.03 -3.50 15.96
CA GLY A 125 -15.15 -2.26 16.72
C GLY A 125 -13.79 -1.60 16.89
N TYR A 126 -13.68 -0.32 16.52
CA TYR A 126 -12.45 0.43 16.66
C TYR A 126 -12.72 1.94 16.81
N GLY A 127 -11.74 2.65 17.36
CA GLY A 127 -11.83 4.07 17.69
C GLY A 127 -10.87 4.97 16.90
N GLY A 128 -10.58 6.13 17.47
CA GLY A 128 -9.68 7.12 16.90
C GLY A 128 -10.32 8.18 15.98
N PRO A 129 -9.53 9.16 15.53
CA PRO A 129 -9.99 10.22 14.64
C PRO A 129 -10.34 9.68 13.25
N GLY A 130 -11.28 10.34 12.57
CA GLY A 130 -11.64 10.03 11.18
C GLY A 130 -12.81 9.06 10.99
N LEU A 131 -13.48 8.60 12.06
CA LEU A 131 -14.57 7.62 11.97
C LEU A 131 -15.93 8.20 11.54
N ASN A 132 -16.06 9.52 11.40
CA ASN A 132 -17.32 10.19 11.05
C ASN A 132 -18.53 9.76 11.92
N GLY A 133 -18.28 9.52 13.22
CA GLY A 133 -19.31 9.09 14.18
C GLY A 133 -19.66 7.60 14.18
N ASN A 134 -18.99 6.78 13.36
CA ASN A 134 -19.11 5.32 13.42
C ASN A 134 -18.31 4.72 14.58
N TYR A 135 -18.61 3.46 14.90
CA TYR A 135 -18.00 2.71 16.01
C TYR A 135 -17.03 1.60 15.56
N GLY A 136 -16.68 1.60 14.28
CA GLY A 136 -15.87 0.54 13.66
C GLY A 136 -16.25 0.34 12.20
N GLY A 137 -16.21 -0.91 11.74
CA GLY A 137 -16.53 -1.32 10.37
C GLY A 137 -18.00 -1.12 10.01
N ALA A 138 -18.43 0.11 9.72
CA ALA A 138 -19.83 0.47 9.46
C ALA A 138 -20.48 -0.24 8.26
N ARG A 139 -19.66 -0.70 7.31
CA ARG A 139 -20.07 -1.42 6.09
C ARG A 139 -19.14 -2.60 5.75
N ALA A 140 -18.39 -3.06 6.75
CA ALA A 140 -17.42 -4.12 6.61
C ALA A 140 -17.54 -5.07 7.81
N ALA A 141 -17.40 -6.36 7.56
CA ALA A 141 -17.45 -7.37 8.59
C ALA A 141 -16.50 -8.51 8.28
N SER A 142 -15.84 -9.00 9.30
CA SER A 142 -14.81 -10.03 9.18
C SER A 142 -15.40 -11.42 9.31
N VAL A 143 -14.74 -12.40 8.71
CA VAL A 143 -15.01 -13.83 8.85
C VAL A 143 -13.69 -14.54 8.60
N ALA A 144 -13.29 -15.40 9.53
CA ALA A 144 -11.99 -16.07 9.45
C ALA A 144 -10.82 -15.08 9.23
N ASP A 145 -10.03 -15.24 8.17
CA ASP A 145 -8.90 -14.34 7.85
C ASP A 145 -9.27 -13.18 6.92
N TYR A 146 -10.56 -13.02 6.61
CA TYR A 146 -11.05 -12.12 5.58
C TYR A 146 -12.02 -11.11 6.14
N GLN A 147 -12.13 -9.98 5.45
CA GLN A 147 -13.13 -8.96 5.66
C GLN A 147 -13.93 -8.73 4.39
N LEU A 148 -15.25 -8.78 4.52
CA LEU A 148 -16.20 -8.50 3.46
C LEU A 148 -16.68 -7.05 3.60
N LYS A 149 -16.39 -6.21 2.62
CA LYS A 149 -16.85 -4.80 2.57
C LYS A 149 -17.95 -4.65 1.52
N GLY A 150 -18.99 -3.89 1.85
CA GLY A 150 -20.17 -3.70 0.98
C GLY A 150 -21.33 -4.64 1.29
N LEU A 151 -21.24 -5.43 2.37
CA LEU A 151 -22.29 -6.38 2.76
C LEU A 151 -23.60 -5.71 3.20
N GLY A 152 -23.59 -4.41 3.51
CA GLY A 152 -24.70 -3.68 4.08
C GLY A 152 -24.32 -3.00 5.40
N PRO A 153 -25.26 -2.27 6.02
CA PRO A 153 -25.00 -1.53 7.24
C PRO A 153 -24.79 -2.51 8.39
N THR A 154 -23.75 -2.28 9.19
CA THR A 154 -23.42 -3.13 10.34
C THR A 154 -23.90 -2.51 11.66
N THR A 155 -23.76 -3.25 12.76
CA THR A 155 -24.00 -2.76 14.12
C THR A 155 -23.05 -1.62 14.54
N MET A 156 -21.97 -1.41 13.79
CA MET A 156 -20.98 -0.36 13.99
C MET A 156 -21.33 0.96 13.28
N LEU A 157 -22.39 0.98 12.45
CA LEU A 157 -22.86 2.20 11.80
C LEU A 157 -23.37 3.20 12.86
N GLY A 158 -22.83 4.42 12.83
CA GLY A 158 -23.26 5.50 13.71
C GLY A 158 -24.62 6.09 13.30
N ALA A 159 -25.39 6.60 14.26
CA ALA A 159 -26.68 7.24 14.00
C ALA A 159 -26.59 8.50 13.10
N PHE A 160 -25.40 9.07 12.97
CA PHE A 160 -25.11 10.25 12.16
C PHE A 160 -24.27 9.94 10.91
N ALA A 161 -24.22 8.67 10.49
CA ALA A 161 -23.54 8.32 9.25
C ALA A 161 -24.14 9.10 8.07
N ASP A 162 -23.27 9.58 7.20
CA ASP A 162 -23.66 10.30 5.99
C ASP A 162 -24.46 9.40 5.04
N ALA A 163 -25.30 10.03 4.23
CA ALA A 163 -26.21 9.34 3.32
C ALA A 163 -25.47 8.37 2.39
N ASP A 164 -24.26 8.71 1.96
CA ASP A 164 -23.40 7.93 1.07
C ASP A 164 -22.91 6.60 1.67
N HIS A 165 -22.89 6.48 3.01
CA HIS A 165 -22.47 5.25 3.71
C HIS A 165 -23.64 4.52 4.39
N SER A 166 -24.82 5.14 4.45
CA SER A 166 -25.99 4.62 5.15
C SER A 166 -26.56 3.31 4.58
N SER A 167 -26.34 3.03 3.30
CA SER A 167 -26.75 1.78 2.63
C SER A 167 -25.82 0.59 2.93
N GLY A 168 -24.63 0.88 3.46
CA GLY A 168 -23.52 -0.04 3.62
C GLY A 168 -23.04 -0.73 2.33
N GLY A 169 -23.34 -0.17 1.16
CA GLY A 169 -22.86 -0.67 -0.13
C GLY A 169 -21.48 -0.14 -0.53
N VAL A 170 -20.90 -0.78 -1.53
CA VAL A 170 -19.70 -0.31 -2.22
C VAL A 170 -20.01 -0.29 -3.72
N GLY A 171 -19.81 0.86 -4.34
CA GLY A 171 -20.01 0.99 -5.77
C GLY A 171 -18.82 0.53 -6.61
N ALA A 172 -19.08 0.23 -7.87
CA ALA A 172 -18.12 -0.28 -8.85
C ALA A 172 -16.79 0.49 -8.87
N ALA A 173 -16.84 1.82 -8.91
CA ALA A 173 -15.63 2.63 -9.00
C ALA A 173 -14.75 2.50 -7.75
N GLN A 174 -15.35 2.48 -6.55
CA GLN A 174 -14.65 2.29 -5.29
C GLN A 174 -14.03 0.88 -5.19
N ALA A 175 -14.81 -0.15 -5.53
CA ALA A 175 -14.35 -1.54 -5.49
C ALA A 175 -13.17 -1.80 -6.45
N MET A 176 -13.27 -1.33 -7.69
CA MET A 176 -12.20 -1.48 -8.68
C MET A 176 -10.95 -0.69 -8.28
N ALA A 177 -11.10 0.54 -7.79
CA ALA A 177 -9.96 1.33 -7.32
C ALA A 177 -9.24 0.65 -6.15
N GLU A 178 -10.00 0.13 -5.17
CA GLU A 178 -9.44 -0.58 -4.02
C GLU A 178 -8.69 -1.86 -4.44
N ALA A 179 -9.23 -2.64 -5.40
CA ALA A 179 -8.55 -3.81 -5.95
C ALA A 179 -7.24 -3.45 -6.67
N ILE A 180 -7.29 -2.50 -7.60
CA ILE A 180 -6.11 -2.06 -8.38
C ILE A 180 -5.01 -1.55 -7.45
N TRP A 181 -5.36 -0.65 -6.53
CA TRP A 181 -4.37 -0.08 -5.60
C TRP A 181 -3.82 -1.10 -4.62
N SER A 182 -4.62 -2.07 -4.19
CA SER A 182 -4.13 -3.14 -3.31
C SER A 182 -3.02 -3.95 -3.97
N VAL A 183 -3.11 -4.23 -5.28
CA VAL A 183 -2.05 -4.99 -5.96
C VAL A 183 -0.83 -4.10 -6.23
N ILE A 184 -1.04 -2.88 -6.73
CA ILE A 184 0.05 -1.96 -7.06
C ILE A 184 0.88 -1.63 -5.81
N LEU A 185 0.24 -1.23 -4.71
CA LEU A 185 0.96 -0.85 -3.49
C LEU A 185 1.64 -2.06 -2.86
N ASN A 186 1.01 -3.23 -2.86
CA ASN A 186 1.66 -4.45 -2.36
C ASN A 186 2.90 -4.87 -3.15
N ARG A 187 2.93 -4.62 -4.46
CA ARG A 187 4.11 -4.91 -5.28
C ARG A 187 5.23 -3.88 -5.08
N GLU A 188 4.88 -2.62 -4.83
CA GLU A 188 5.80 -1.51 -4.99
C GLU A 188 6.21 -0.80 -3.69
N SER A 189 5.30 -0.69 -2.71
CA SER A 189 5.53 0.08 -1.49
C SER A 189 6.29 -0.74 -0.43
N PRO A 190 7.00 -0.10 0.53
CA PRO A 190 7.93 -0.80 1.44
C PRO A 190 7.32 -1.95 2.24
N ASP A 191 6.14 -1.72 2.82
CA ASP A 191 5.40 -2.71 3.63
C ASP A 191 4.10 -3.18 2.94
N GLY A 192 3.93 -2.84 1.65
CA GLY A 192 2.81 -3.26 0.84
C GLY A 192 1.45 -2.67 1.26
N SER A 193 0.37 -3.41 1.02
CA SER A 193 -0.98 -2.98 1.36
C SER A 193 -1.89 -4.17 1.63
N ASN A 194 -2.94 -3.96 2.44
CA ASN A 194 -3.96 -4.96 2.69
C ASN A 194 -4.56 -5.45 1.35
N GLN A 195 -4.46 -6.75 1.07
CA GLN A 195 -4.81 -7.30 -0.23
C GLN A 195 -6.31 -7.45 -0.39
N VAL A 196 -6.86 -6.88 -1.47
CA VAL A 196 -8.14 -7.34 -2.00
C VAL A 196 -7.87 -8.65 -2.73
N VAL A 197 -8.62 -9.69 -2.37
CA VAL A 197 -8.45 -11.04 -2.90
C VAL A 197 -9.49 -11.38 -3.96
N ALA A 198 -10.70 -10.80 -3.85
CA ALA A 198 -11.76 -10.97 -4.83
C ALA A 198 -12.73 -9.79 -4.85
N LEU A 199 -13.34 -9.57 -6.02
CA LEU A 199 -14.50 -8.70 -6.19
C LEU A 199 -15.68 -9.55 -6.65
N LEU A 200 -16.84 -9.36 -6.01
CA LEU A 200 -18.08 -10.00 -6.42
C LEU A 200 -19.11 -8.94 -6.82
N ASP A 201 -19.70 -9.12 -8.00
CA ASP A 201 -20.91 -8.40 -8.38
C ASP A 201 -22.10 -8.93 -7.58
N THR A 202 -22.92 -8.00 -7.11
CA THR A 202 -24.17 -8.30 -6.41
C THR A 202 -25.38 -8.34 -7.35
N GLY A 203 -25.26 -7.85 -8.58
CA GLY A 203 -26.38 -7.60 -9.49
C GLY A 203 -27.29 -6.46 -9.05
N LEU A 204 -26.94 -5.76 -7.97
CA LEU A 204 -27.63 -4.58 -7.43
C LEU A 204 -26.95 -3.29 -7.89
N TYR A 205 -27.61 -2.17 -7.62
CA TYR A 205 -27.08 -0.84 -7.86
C TYR A 205 -27.05 -0.04 -6.56
N GLU A 206 -25.96 0.69 -6.38
CA GLU A 206 -25.75 1.64 -5.31
C GLU A 206 -26.15 3.05 -5.80
N PRO A 207 -27.13 3.70 -5.16
CA PRO A 207 -27.48 5.08 -5.49
C PRO A 207 -26.31 6.01 -5.14
N LEU A 208 -26.05 6.95 -6.03
CA LEU A 208 -25.13 8.07 -5.84
C LEU A 208 -25.93 9.37 -5.79
N ALA A 209 -25.26 10.45 -5.38
CA ALA A 209 -25.82 11.78 -5.44
C ALA A 209 -26.36 12.12 -6.85
N LYS A 210 -27.40 12.96 -6.91
CA LYS A 210 -28.02 13.45 -8.15
C LYS A 210 -28.68 12.37 -9.04
N GLY A 211 -29.19 11.29 -8.42
CA GLY A 211 -29.98 10.26 -9.12
C GLY A 211 -29.16 9.35 -10.03
N ILE A 212 -27.83 9.44 -9.98
CA ILE A 212 -26.95 8.49 -10.65
C ILE A 212 -26.93 7.21 -9.80
N SER A 213 -26.82 6.05 -10.43
CA SER A 213 -26.54 4.80 -9.72
C SER A 213 -25.37 4.10 -10.37
N GLN A 214 -24.63 3.33 -9.58
CA GLN A 214 -23.54 2.49 -10.07
C GLN A 214 -23.76 1.05 -9.62
N PRO A 215 -23.25 0.05 -10.35
CA PRO A 215 -23.33 -1.34 -9.91
C PRO A 215 -22.67 -1.50 -8.52
N ARG A 216 -23.27 -2.33 -7.67
CA ARG A 216 -22.83 -2.59 -6.30
C ARG A 216 -21.97 -3.86 -6.26
N PHE A 217 -20.86 -3.77 -5.54
CA PHE A 217 -19.90 -4.84 -5.38
C PHE A 217 -19.72 -5.21 -3.91
N LEU A 218 -19.24 -6.44 -3.71
CA LEU A 218 -18.61 -6.90 -2.49
C LEU A 218 -17.11 -6.95 -2.72
N VAL A 219 -16.35 -6.39 -1.79
CA VAL A 219 -14.89 -6.41 -1.79
C VAL A 219 -14.44 -7.38 -0.70
N VAL A 220 -13.79 -8.46 -1.10
CA VAL A 220 -13.18 -9.43 -0.18
C VAL A 220 -11.72 -9.06 -0.02
N ARG A 221 -11.29 -8.78 1.21
CA ARG A 221 -9.90 -8.41 1.53
C ARG A 221 -9.41 -9.13 2.77
N GLU A 222 -8.11 -9.08 3.03
CA GLU A 222 -7.54 -9.62 4.28
C GLU A 222 -8.11 -8.87 5.50
N ASP A 223 -8.37 -9.58 6.60
CA ASP A 223 -8.73 -8.94 7.86
C ASP A 223 -7.52 -8.16 8.43
N PRO A 224 -7.61 -6.84 8.67
CA PRO A 224 -6.47 -6.04 9.10
C PRO A 224 -6.43 -5.84 10.61
N LEU A 225 -5.22 -5.69 11.15
CA LEU A 225 -5.00 -5.32 12.53
C LEU A 225 -4.59 -3.85 12.62
N ARG A 226 -5.49 -2.98 13.05
CA ARG A 226 -5.28 -1.52 13.07
C ARG A 226 -4.82 -1.00 14.43
N PRO A 227 -4.02 0.08 14.48
CA PRO A 227 -3.85 0.88 15.70
C PRO A 227 -5.19 1.31 16.32
N ALA A 228 -6.20 1.62 15.49
CA ALA A 228 -7.54 1.99 15.93
C ALA A 228 -8.24 0.96 16.84
N HIS A 229 -7.86 -0.33 16.81
CA HIS A 229 -8.41 -1.33 17.74
C HIS A 229 -7.99 -1.08 19.20
N PHE A 230 -6.95 -0.30 19.43
CA PHE A 230 -6.45 0.03 20.76
C PHE A 230 -6.84 1.45 21.20
N ILE A 231 -7.51 2.21 20.34
CA ILE A 231 -7.89 3.59 20.59
C ILE A 231 -9.39 3.63 20.93
N ALA A 232 -9.75 4.43 21.92
CA ALA A 232 -11.15 4.68 22.25
C ALA A 232 -11.84 5.50 21.15
N ASN A 233 -13.15 5.29 20.99
CA ASN A 233 -13.96 6.10 20.10
C ASN A 233 -14.20 7.48 20.73
N PRO A 234 -13.88 8.59 20.03
CA PRO A 234 -14.07 9.93 20.57
C PRO A 234 -15.55 10.34 20.73
N SER A 235 -16.50 9.59 20.15
CA SER A 235 -17.92 9.88 20.22
C SER A 235 -18.52 9.54 21.60
N LYS A 236 -18.53 10.50 22.52
CA LYS A 236 -19.16 10.41 23.86
C LYS A 236 -20.69 10.58 23.85
N LYS A 237 -21.34 10.45 22.69
CA LYS A 237 -22.78 10.76 22.55
C LYS A 237 -23.71 9.65 23.06
N ASP A 238 -23.15 8.49 23.40
CA ASP A 238 -23.87 7.31 23.90
C ASP A 238 -23.06 6.69 25.05
N GLU A 239 -23.54 6.88 26.29
CA GLU A 239 -22.84 6.44 27.51
C GLU A 239 -22.70 4.91 27.56
N ALA A 240 -23.72 4.17 27.14
CA ALA A 240 -23.68 2.71 27.11
C ALA A 240 -22.62 2.22 26.12
N ARG A 241 -22.54 2.83 24.94
CA ARG A 241 -21.47 2.52 23.97
C ARG A 241 -20.09 2.95 24.47
N THR A 242 -20.00 4.03 25.23
CA THR A 242 -18.72 4.49 25.82
C THR A 242 -18.16 3.45 26.78
N ALA A 243 -19.01 2.87 27.65
CA ALA A 243 -18.57 1.81 28.57
C ALA A 243 -18.16 0.52 27.85
N ILE A 244 -18.92 0.10 26.83
CA ILE A 244 -18.58 -1.05 25.98
C ILE A 244 -17.23 -0.82 25.28
N ASP A 245 -17.03 0.37 24.74
CA ASP A 245 -15.79 0.72 24.04
C ASP A 245 -14.58 0.78 24.99
N ALA A 246 -14.73 1.36 26.18
CA ALA A 246 -13.67 1.36 27.20
C ALA A 246 -13.26 -0.06 27.60
N LYS A 247 -14.23 -0.97 27.78
CA LYS A 247 -13.96 -2.38 28.05
C LYS A 247 -13.21 -3.04 26.89
N ARG A 248 -13.70 -2.86 25.66
CA ARG A 248 -13.05 -3.37 24.43
C ARG A 248 -11.60 -2.92 24.32
N VAL A 249 -11.33 -1.63 24.50
CA VAL A 249 -9.97 -1.06 24.45
C VAL A 249 -9.08 -1.69 25.51
N SER A 250 -9.55 -1.77 26.76
CA SER A 250 -8.79 -2.36 27.86
C SER A 250 -8.43 -3.83 27.58
N GLU A 251 -9.40 -4.64 27.12
CA GLU A 251 -9.16 -6.05 26.79
C GLU A 251 -8.22 -6.22 25.59
N ASN A 252 -8.33 -5.35 24.57
CA ASN A 252 -7.41 -5.38 23.44
C ASN A 252 -5.97 -5.00 23.84
N LEU A 253 -5.81 -4.00 24.71
CA LEU A 253 -4.51 -3.61 25.24
C LEU A 253 -3.89 -4.71 26.09
N ASP A 254 -4.66 -5.42 26.91
CA ASP A 254 -4.16 -6.59 27.64
C ASP A 254 -3.71 -7.71 26.68
N ARG A 255 -4.48 -7.99 25.63
CA ARG A 255 -4.09 -8.98 24.60
C ARG A 255 -2.85 -8.54 23.82
N LEU A 256 -2.71 -7.25 23.51
CA LEU A 256 -1.52 -6.68 22.89
C LEU A 256 -0.31 -6.83 23.81
N LYS A 257 -0.46 -6.45 25.09
CA LYS A 257 0.55 -6.57 26.14
C LYS A 257 1.10 -8.00 26.25
N ASN A 258 0.20 -8.99 26.25
CA ASN A 258 0.54 -10.39 26.44
C ASN A 258 0.90 -11.12 25.12
N GLY A 259 1.17 -10.37 24.05
CA GLY A 259 1.64 -10.90 22.76
C GLY A 259 0.64 -11.74 21.98
N LYS A 260 -0.66 -11.70 22.33
CA LYS A 260 -1.71 -12.46 21.64
C LYS A 260 -2.05 -11.95 20.25
N VAL A 261 -1.68 -10.70 19.95
CA VAL A 261 -2.05 -10.02 18.71
C VAL A 261 -0.88 -9.91 17.74
N ILE A 262 0.32 -9.60 18.24
CA ILE A 262 1.53 -9.35 17.42
C ILE A 262 2.68 -10.32 17.69
N ASN A 263 2.45 -11.39 18.47
CA ASN A 263 3.47 -12.38 18.86
C ASN A 263 4.70 -11.77 19.56
N ALA A 264 4.50 -10.68 20.31
CA ALA A 264 5.53 -10.02 21.10
C ALA A 264 4.99 -9.71 22.50
N ASP A 265 5.66 -10.21 23.54
CA ASP A 265 5.34 -9.93 24.94
C ASP A 265 5.87 -8.54 25.33
N LEU A 266 4.96 -7.57 25.44
CA LEU A 266 5.29 -6.17 25.71
C LEU A 266 5.49 -5.89 27.20
N THR A 267 5.42 -6.90 28.07
CA THR A 267 5.83 -6.77 29.48
C THR A 267 7.35 -6.72 29.63
N LYS A 268 8.09 -7.16 28.62
CA LYS A 268 9.55 -7.15 28.61
C LYS A 268 10.09 -5.73 28.44
N PRO A 269 11.15 -5.35 29.18
CA PRO A 269 11.78 -4.04 29.04
C PRO A 269 12.13 -3.71 27.58
N GLY A 270 11.69 -2.54 27.10
CA GLY A 270 11.97 -2.04 25.75
C GLY A 270 11.14 -2.65 24.62
N ALA A 271 10.36 -3.72 24.84
CA ALA A 271 9.59 -4.38 23.78
C ALA A 271 8.49 -3.47 23.19
N ALA A 272 7.82 -2.67 24.02
CA ALA A 272 6.82 -1.71 23.56
C ALA A 272 7.46 -0.55 22.78
N ASP A 273 8.62 -0.06 23.22
CA ASP A 273 9.40 0.97 22.52
C ASP A 273 9.86 0.49 21.14
N GLU A 274 10.30 -0.78 21.04
CA GLU A 274 10.68 -1.42 19.78
C GLU A 274 9.49 -1.58 18.84
N MET A 275 8.34 -2.02 19.35
CA MET A 275 7.09 -2.13 18.58
C MET A 275 6.70 -0.76 18.01
N LEU A 276 6.67 0.28 18.84
CA LEU A 276 6.30 1.64 18.40
C LEU A 276 7.34 2.23 17.44
N SER A 277 8.64 2.01 17.69
CA SER A 277 9.70 2.45 16.78
C SER A 277 9.60 1.75 15.43
N THR A 278 9.29 0.45 15.42
CA THR A 278 9.07 -0.33 14.19
C THR A 278 7.84 0.16 13.44
N PHE A 279 6.73 0.42 14.16
CA PHE A 279 5.55 1.01 13.54
C PHE A 279 5.88 2.37 12.91
N ALA A 280 6.54 3.26 13.66
CA ALA A 280 6.98 4.58 13.19
C ALA A 280 7.84 4.51 11.93
N ASP A 281 8.83 3.62 11.89
CA ASP A 281 9.70 3.40 10.72
C ASP A 281 8.88 2.97 9.49
N ARG A 282 8.02 1.96 9.64
CA ARG A 282 7.20 1.41 8.55
C ARG A 282 6.22 2.44 7.99
N VAL A 283 5.48 3.13 8.86
CA VAL A 283 4.54 4.17 8.39
C VAL A 283 5.30 5.34 7.74
N SER A 284 6.47 5.72 8.26
CA SER A 284 7.30 6.74 7.62
C SER A 284 7.81 6.30 6.25
N ALA A 285 8.27 5.05 6.12
CA ALA A 285 8.70 4.49 4.84
C ALA A 285 7.57 4.49 3.80
N GLN A 286 6.36 4.07 4.20
CA GLN A 286 5.17 4.06 3.34
C GLN A 286 4.79 5.46 2.86
N TRP A 287 4.76 6.45 3.75
CA TRP A 287 4.40 7.82 3.39
C TRP A 287 5.50 8.51 2.58
N ALA A 288 6.77 8.22 2.86
CA ALA A 288 7.89 8.70 2.06
C ALA A 288 7.83 8.12 0.64
N TYR A 289 7.56 6.82 0.51
CA TYR A 289 7.32 6.16 -0.77
C TYR A 289 6.16 6.83 -1.51
N MET A 290 4.99 6.92 -0.89
CA MET A 290 3.81 7.55 -1.49
C MET A 290 4.07 9.00 -1.90
N HIS A 291 4.77 9.78 -1.06
CA HIS A 291 5.16 11.15 -1.37
C HIS A 291 6.06 11.23 -2.60
N ALA A 292 7.19 10.52 -2.57
CA ALA A 292 8.11 10.46 -3.71
C ALA A 292 7.41 9.90 -4.95
N ASN A 293 6.41 9.04 -4.77
CA ASN A 293 5.69 8.45 -5.89
C ASN A 293 4.52 9.29 -6.43
N LEU A 294 4.20 10.42 -5.81
CA LEU A 294 3.01 11.23 -6.11
C LEU A 294 1.71 10.44 -5.95
N ILE A 295 1.68 9.52 -4.98
CA ILE A 295 0.50 8.72 -4.63
C ILE A 295 -0.07 9.30 -3.33
N HIS A 296 -1.27 9.83 -3.39
CA HIS A 296 -1.96 10.44 -2.26
C HIS A 296 -3.00 9.46 -1.71
N HIS A 297 -2.86 9.08 -0.43
CA HIS A 297 -3.77 8.14 0.21
C HIS A 297 -5.20 8.70 0.28
N GLY A 298 -5.37 9.94 0.72
CA GLY A 298 -6.64 10.66 0.67
C GLY A 298 -7.61 10.39 1.82
N ALA A 299 -7.27 9.51 2.79
CA ALA A 299 -8.05 9.24 4.00
C ALA A 299 -7.19 8.67 5.15
N VAL A 300 -6.16 9.41 5.58
CA VAL A 300 -5.22 8.98 6.62
C VAL A 300 -5.88 9.01 8.01
N SER A 301 -5.89 7.85 8.67
CA SER A 301 -6.33 7.69 10.05
C SER A 301 -5.72 6.42 10.67
N PRO A 302 -5.74 6.26 12.01
CA PRO A 302 -5.31 5.02 12.66
C PRO A 302 -6.15 3.80 12.24
N SER A 303 -7.30 4.02 11.58
CA SER A 303 -8.17 2.96 11.09
C SER A 303 -7.86 2.52 9.65
N ASN A 304 -7.01 3.28 8.94
CA ASN A 304 -6.65 3.03 7.54
C ASN A 304 -5.18 2.58 7.36
N ILE A 305 -4.56 2.11 8.44
CA ILE A 305 -3.27 1.43 8.41
C ILE A 305 -3.29 0.18 9.30
N ASP A 306 -2.60 -0.86 8.85
CA ASP A 306 -2.30 -2.02 9.68
C ASP A 306 -1.10 -1.69 10.59
N ILE A 307 -1.10 -2.17 11.82
CA ILE A 307 0.01 -1.99 12.79
C ILE A 307 1.33 -2.55 12.24
N ARG A 308 1.27 -3.45 11.27
CA ARG A 308 2.43 -4.00 10.59
C ARG A 308 2.96 -3.11 9.48
N GLY A 309 2.32 -1.98 9.15
CA GLY A 309 2.75 -1.07 8.07
C GLY A 309 1.94 -1.09 6.76
N PRO A 310 1.27 -2.18 6.34
CA PRO A 310 0.43 -2.14 5.15
C PRO A 310 -0.67 -1.08 5.23
N VAL A 311 -0.81 -0.27 4.18
CA VAL A 311 -1.93 0.68 4.05
C VAL A 311 -3.23 -0.04 3.66
N LEU A 312 -4.39 0.50 4.04
CA LEU A 312 -5.70 -0.06 3.68
C LEU A 312 -6.76 1.02 3.41
N ASP A 313 -7.95 0.59 3.00
CA ASP A 313 -9.06 1.46 2.58
C ASP A 313 -8.72 2.34 1.36
N LEU A 314 -8.25 1.66 0.31
CA LEU A 314 -7.54 2.28 -0.82
C LEU A 314 -8.46 2.93 -1.87
N SER A 315 -9.76 3.00 -1.60
CA SER A 315 -10.75 3.56 -2.53
C SER A 315 -10.58 5.07 -2.78
N SER A 316 -9.94 5.78 -1.84
CA SER A 316 -9.62 7.22 -1.94
C SER A 316 -8.21 7.49 -2.49
N VAL A 317 -7.40 6.44 -2.68
CA VAL A 317 -6.03 6.58 -3.19
C VAL A 317 -6.07 7.13 -4.61
N SER A 318 -5.24 8.14 -4.84
CA SER A 318 -5.13 8.81 -6.13
C SER A 318 -3.68 9.13 -6.44
N THR A 319 -3.39 9.46 -7.69
CA THR A 319 -2.10 10.01 -8.09
C THR A 319 -2.21 11.51 -8.32
N LEU A 320 -1.18 12.24 -7.90
CA LEU A 320 -1.06 13.67 -8.15
C LEU A 320 -0.23 13.91 -9.41
N PRO A 321 -0.51 14.99 -10.15
CA PRO A 321 0.30 15.34 -11.31
C PRO A 321 1.68 15.90 -10.93
N GLY A 322 1.89 16.27 -9.66
CA GLY A 322 3.10 16.88 -9.13
C GLY A 322 3.09 16.92 -7.60
N ALA A 323 4.20 17.31 -6.96
CA ALA A 323 4.36 17.31 -5.49
C ALA A 323 3.71 18.52 -4.81
N MET A 324 2.62 19.03 -5.37
CA MET A 324 1.89 20.14 -4.74
C MET A 324 1.23 19.67 -3.44
N PRO A 325 1.09 20.56 -2.46
CA PRO A 325 0.26 20.28 -1.29
C PRO A 325 -1.19 20.06 -1.75
N ALA A 326 -1.66 18.81 -1.68
CA ALA A 326 -3.03 18.41 -2.00
C ALA A 326 -3.75 17.96 -0.72
N MET A 327 -5.06 18.22 -0.62
CA MET A 327 -5.89 17.75 0.49
C MET A 327 -7.15 17.09 -0.07
N ALA A 328 -7.55 15.95 0.52
CA ALA A 328 -8.81 15.27 0.23
C ALA A 328 -9.63 15.15 1.52
N HIS A 329 -9.85 13.93 2.04
CA HIS A 329 -10.31 13.75 3.43
C HIS A 329 -9.15 13.87 4.42
N ASP A 330 -7.92 13.94 3.92
CA ASP A 330 -6.73 14.11 4.74
C ASP A 330 -6.75 15.43 5.51
N PRO A 331 -6.39 15.40 6.80
CA PRO A 331 -6.45 16.57 7.66
C PRO A 331 -5.25 17.52 7.50
N LEU A 332 -4.21 17.09 6.78
CA LEU A 332 -3.02 17.85 6.42
C LEU A 332 -2.66 17.63 4.94
N PRO A 333 -1.83 18.51 4.34
CA PRO A 333 -1.47 18.36 2.94
C PRO A 333 -0.63 17.12 2.66
N PHE A 334 -0.78 16.59 1.46
CA PHE A 334 0.06 15.55 0.88
C PHE A 334 1.56 15.88 1.04
N GLY A 335 2.34 14.87 1.42
CA GLY A 335 3.79 14.99 1.59
C GLY A 335 4.23 15.53 2.95
N ASP A 336 3.30 15.93 3.83
CA ASP A 336 3.65 16.41 5.16
C ASP A 336 3.80 15.25 6.16
N ILE A 337 5.01 15.08 6.71
CA ILE A 337 5.32 14.09 7.76
C ILE A 337 4.45 14.28 9.02
N LYS A 338 3.99 15.51 9.29
CA LYS A 338 3.07 15.78 10.41
C LYS A 338 1.75 15.03 10.27
N THR A 339 1.39 14.58 9.07
CA THR A 339 0.27 13.66 8.87
C THR A 339 0.48 12.34 9.60
N VAL A 340 1.66 11.74 9.46
CA VAL A 340 2.04 10.49 10.13
C VAL A 340 2.13 10.72 11.64
N GLU A 341 2.87 11.75 12.06
CA GLU A 341 3.10 12.04 13.48
C GLU A 341 1.79 12.28 14.23
N LYS A 342 0.90 13.12 13.67
CA LYS A 342 -0.31 13.58 14.38
C LYS A 342 -1.48 12.61 14.27
N TYR A 343 -1.62 11.92 13.15
CA TYR A 343 -2.83 11.12 12.87
C TYR A 343 -2.61 9.62 12.89
N LEU A 344 -1.37 9.13 12.93
CA LEU A 344 -1.08 7.70 13.06
C LEU A 344 -0.32 7.40 14.33
N LEU A 345 0.83 8.06 14.51
CA LEU A 345 1.76 7.76 15.58
C LEU A 345 1.23 8.23 16.94
N LYS A 346 0.92 9.52 17.07
CA LYS A 346 0.47 10.11 18.34
C LYS A 346 -0.79 9.42 18.88
N PRO A 347 -1.87 9.19 18.11
CA PRO A 347 -3.06 8.55 18.66
C PRO A 347 -2.80 7.13 19.17
N PHE A 348 -1.88 6.38 18.54
CA PHE A 348 -1.53 5.04 18.98
C PHE A 348 -0.63 5.08 20.23
N TYR A 349 0.36 5.98 20.24
CA TYR A 349 1.21 6.23 21.41
C TYR A 349 0.38 6.65 22.63
N ASP A 350 -0.51 7.63 22.47
CA ASP A 350 -1.38 8.13 23.54
C ASP A 350 -2.22 6.99 24.11
N ALA A 351 -2.83 6.15 23.26
CA ALA A 351 -3.66 5.03 23.71
C ALA A 351 -2.88 4.02 24.56
N ILE A 352 -1.62 3.75 24.22
CA ILE A 352 -0.76 2.87 25.03
C ILE A 352 -0.36 3.58 26.33
N GLN A 353 0.10 4.83 26.24
CA GLN A 353 0.59 5.59 27.38
C GLN A 353 -0.52 5.84 28.44
N GLU A 354 -1.68 6.31 28.00
CA GLU A 354 -2.83 6.62 28.86
C GLU A 354 -3.40 5.37 29.55
N SER A 355 -3.22 4.19 28.94
CA SER A 355 -3.69 2.94 29.54
C SER A 355 -2.97 2.57 30.84
N GLY A 356 -1.70 2.96 30.97
CA GLY A 356 -0.81 2.48 32.04
C GLY A 356 -0.56 0.97 32.07
N GLN A 357 -1.08 0.19 31.10
CA GLN A 357 -1.00 -1.27 31.10
C GLN A 357 0.31 -1.79 30.53
N ILE A 358 0.88 -1.06 29.57
CA ILE A 358 2.08 -1.40 28.82
C ILE A 358 3.18 -0.40 29.18
N PRO A 359 4.33 -0.85 29.68
CA PRO A 359 5.42 0.04 30.05
C PRO A 359 6.05 0.67 28.80
N LEU A 360 6.16 2.00 28.79
CA LEU A 360 6.86 2.78 27.76
C LEU A 360 8.02 3.54 28.40
N SER A 361 9.19 3.48 27.77
CA SER A 361 10.34 4.32 28.14
C SER A 361 10.67 5.38 27.08
N ILE A 362 10.26 5.17 25.84
CA ILE A 362 10.38 6.18 24.78
C ILE A 362 9.32 7.26 24.96
N ASP A 363 9.73 8.53 24.92
CA ASP A 363 8.79 9.64 24.87
C ASP A 363 8.32 9.92 23.43
N LEU A 364 7.20 10.64 23.31
CA LEU A 364 6.60 10.95 22.02
C LEU A 364 7.51 11.78 21.11
N GLU A 365 8.29 12.71 21.65
CA GLU A 365 9.17 13.60 20.87
C GLU A 365 10.31 12.79 20.24
N THR A 366 10.94 11.90 21.01
CA THR A 366 11.95 10.96 20.51
C THR A 366 11.36 10.05 19.42
N LEU A 367 10.14 9.54 19.62
CA LEU A 367 9.49 8.68 18.63
C LEU A 367 9.12 9.44 17.35
N GLN A 368 8.63 10.69 17.46
CA GLN A 368 8.36 11.56 16.32
C GLN A 368 9.64 11.91 15.55
N LYS A 369 10.74 12.20 16.26
CA LYS A 369 12.04 12.47 15.64
C LYS A 369 12.54 11.26 14.85
N LYS A 370 12.41 10.04 15.40
CA LYS A 370 12.71 8.80 14.68
C LYS A 370 11.84 8.66 13.43
N ALA A 371 10.55 8.94 13.52
CA ALA A 371 9.64 8.88 12.38
C ALA A 371 10.04 9.87 11.28
N GLU A 372 10.41 11.11 11.65
CA GLU A 372 10.89 12.13 10.72
C GLU A 372 12.21 11.73 10.05
N ASP A 373 13.15 11.16 10.81
CA ASP A 373 14.43 10.68 10.27
C ASP A 373 14.23 9.53 9.28
N ALA A 374 13.41 8.55 9.64
CA ALA A 374 13.04 7.44 8.77
C ALA A 374 12.36 7.95 7.49
N TYR A 375 11.40 8.87 7.61
CA TYR A 375 10.71 9.46 6.48
C TYR A 375 11.68 10.16 5.53
N ASN A 376 12.53 11.02 6.07
CA ASN A 376 13.50 11.78 5.27
C ASN A 376 14.50 10.85 4.57
N MET A 377 14.99 9.83 5.27
CA MET A 377 15.86 8.80 4.69
C MET A 377 15.16 8.08 3.52
N HIS A 378 13.98 7.51 3.75
CA HIS A 378 13.23 6.79 2.72
C HIS A 378 12.83 7.69 1.54
N TYR A 379 12.50 8.97 1.79
CA TYR A 379 12.14 9.91 0.76
C TYR A 379 13.34 10.23 -0.15
N ARG A 380 14.52 10.45 0.44
CA ARG A 380 15.77 10.64 -0.32
C ARG A 380 16.08 9.41 -1.18
N HIS A 381 16.02 8.22 -0.59
CA HIS A 381 16.28 6.96 -1.30
C HIS A 381 15.36 6.81 -2.50
N GLU A 382 14.07 7.08 -2.29
CA GLU A 382 13.05 6.91 -3.31
C GLU A 382 13.17 7.95 -4.43
N LEU A 383 13.54 9.20 -4.12
CA LEU A 383 13.81 10.21 -5.15
C LEU A 383 15.00 9.83 -6.03
N LEU A 384 16.09 9.33 -5.45
CA LEU A 384 17.23 8.82 -6.23
C LEU A 384 16.84 7.60 -7.05
N ARG A 385 16.04 6.69 -6.48
CA ARG A 385 15.49 5.53 -7.22
C ARG A 385 14.70 5.99 -8.44
N ILE A 386 13.83 7.00 -8.30
CA ILE A 386 13.03 7.58 -9.40
C ILE A 386 13.91 8.31 -10.43
N ALA A 387 15.09 8.80 -10.02
CA ALA A 387 16.09 9.36 -10.94
C ALA A 387 16.89 8.29 -11.71
N GLY A 388 16.54 7.01 -11.55
CA GLY A 388 17.16 5.88 -12.28
C GLY A 388 18.15 5.06 -11.46
N MET A 389 18.35 5.38 -10.17
CA MET A 389 19.41 4.74 -9.40
C MET A 389 19.06 3.30 -8.97
N PRO A 390 20.03 2.36 -9.02
CA PRO A 390 19.88 1.03 -8.44
C PRO A 390 19.67 1.10 -6.93
N ASP A 391 18.85 0.21 -6.38
CA ASP A 391 18.47 0.26 -4.97
C ASP A 391 19.68 0.13 -4.01
N GLU A 392 20.70 -0.66 -4.38
CA GLU A 392 21.88 -0.92 -3.53
C GLU A 392 22.79 0.29 -3.38
N THR A 393 22.89 1.09 -4.45
CA THR A 393 23.73 2.30 -4.47
C THR A 393 22.94 3.53 -4.03
N ALA A 394 21.63 3.60 -4.31
CA ALA A 394 20.77 4.70 -3.90
C ALA A 394 20.80 4.93 -2.38
N VAL A 395 20.84 3.86 -1.58
CA VAL A 395 20.92 3.94 -0.11
C VAL A 395 22.21 4.63 0.35
N THR A 396 23.36 4.20 -0.17
CA THR A 396 24.64 4.79 0.27
C THR A 396 24.81 6.20 -0.27
N ALA A 397 24.48 6.40 -1.56
CA ALA A 397 24.65 7.68 -2.21
C ALA A 397 23.73 8.77 -1.65
N ALA A 398 22.53 8.42 -1.13
CA ALA A 398 21.60 9.37 -0.54
C ALA A 398 22.15 10.12 0.68
N ASP A 399 23.05 9.49 1.43
CA ASP A 399 23.69 10.09 2.60
C ASP A 399 25.06 10.70 2.28
N GLY A 400 25.46 10.66 1.01
CA GLY A 400 26.61 11.38 0.47
C GLY A 400 26.34 12.89 0.29
N PRO A 401 27.37 13.76 0.27
CA PRO A 401 27.21 15.18 -0.01
C PRO A 401 26.55 15.45 -1.37
N ALA A 402 26.95 14.76 -2.46
CA ALA A 402 26.35 14.99 -3.77
C ALA A 402 24.92 14.45 -3.83
N GLY A 403 24.64 13.31 -3.18
CA GLY A 403 23.28 12.77 -3.11
C GLY A 403 22.31 13.69 -2.39
N ARG A 404 22.71 14.29 -1.27
CA ARG A 404 21.91 15.32 -0.58
C ARG A 404 21.64 16.52 -1.46
N GLN A 405 22.64 17.00 -2.20
CA GLN A 405 22.47 18.14 -3.11
C GLN A 405 21.55 17.81 -4.29
N LEU A 406 21.67 16.61 -4.86
CA LEU A 406 20.81 16.14 -5.92
C LEU A 406 19.37 15.98 -5.43
N VAL A 407 19.14 15.36 -4.28
CA VAL A 407 17.79 15.23 -3.71
C VAL A 407 17.17 16.60 -3.46
N LYS A 408 17.92 17.55 -2.89
CA LYS A 408 17.42 18.93 -2.69
C LYS A 408 16.97 19.56 -4.01
N LEU A 409 17.74 19.38 -5.09
CA LEU A 409 17.36 19.85 -6.42
C LEU A 409 16.12 19.11 -6.97
N LEU A 410 16.05 17.79 -6.82
CA LEU A 410 14.89 17.00 -7.28
C LEU A 410 13.61 17.43 -6.55
N ASP A 411 13.70 17.72 -5.25
CA ASP A 411 12.60 18.23 -4.45
C ASP A 411 12.19 19.66 -4.84
N GLU A 412 13.16 20.54 -5.09
CA GLU A 412 12.93 21.89 -5.63
C GLU A 412 12.20 21.82 -6.98
N LEU A 413 12.65 20.98 -7.91
CA LEU A 413 12.02 20.81 -9.21
C LEU A 413 10.57 20.32 -9.09
N ARG A 414 10.30 19.43 -8.11
CA ARG A 414 8.96 18.88 -7.87
C ARG A 414 7.99 19.86 -7.25
N THR A 415 8.48 20.83 -6.48
CA THR A 415 7.65 21.84 -5.79
C THR A 415 7.44 23.09 -6.65
N THR A 416 8.49 23.59 -7.31
CA THR A 416 8.44 24.79 -8.17
C THR A 416 7.71 24.53 -9.48
N GLY A 417 7.86 23.32 -10.04
CA GLY A 417 7.31 22.97 -11.34
C GLY A 417 5.79 22.85 -11.42
N TYR A 418 4.99 23.09 -10.36
CA TYR A 418 3.54 22.80 -10.37
C TYR A 418 2.54 23.92 -9.95
N GLY A 419 2.98 25.12 -9.56
CA GLY A 419 2.05 26.25 -9.30
C GLY A 419 1.32 26.19 -7.94
N GLU A 420 0.34 27.07 -7.70
CA GLU A 420 -0.27 27.30 -6.38
C GLU A 420 -1.10 26.13 -5.80
N ARG A 421 -1.17 26.10 -4.46
CA ARG A 421 -1.85 25.11 -3.59
C ARG A 421 -3.33 24.89 -3.98
N LEU A 422 -3.76 23.63 -3.97
CA LEU A 422 -5.12 23.26 -4.37
C LEU A 422 -6.00 22.93 -3.17
N LYS A 423 -7.16 23.60 -3.11
CA LYS A 423 -8.28 23.22 -2.24
C LYS A 423 -9.28 22.44 -3.10
N THR A 424 -9.33 21.12 -2.99
CA THR A 424 -10.26 20.33 -3.82
C THR A 424 -11.07 19.36 -2.96
N LYS A 425 -12.38 19.62 -2.85
CA LYS A 425 -13.35 18.62 -2.38
C LYS A 425 -13.75 17.59 -3.45
N ALA A 426 -13.38 17.77 -4.73
CA ALA A 426 -13.78 16.83 -5.78
C ALA A 426 -13.02 16.94 -7.12
N ALA A 427 -12.13 17.92 -7.31
CA ALA A 427 -11.49 18.12 -8.61
C ALA A 427 -10.02 17.70 -8.56
N VAL A 428 -9.59 17.09 -9.64
CA VAL A 428 -8.19 16.94 -9.97
C VAL A 428 -7.53 18.33 -10.07
N PRO A 429 -6.33 18.51 -9.49
CA PRO A 429 -5.40 19.57 -9.86
C PRO A 429 -5.23 19.75 -11.39
N GLU A 430 -5.52 20.94 -11.92
CA GLU A 430 -4.92 21.34 -13.20
C GLU A 430 -3.44 21.66 -12.98
N ILE A 431 -2.60 21.22 -13.92
CA ILE A 431 -1.17 21.54 -13.93
C ILE A 431 -1.04 23.03 -14.27
N LYS A 432 -0.77 23.87 -13.27
CA LYS A 432 -0.38 25.28 -13.47
C LYS A 432 1.13 25.47 -13.28
N GLY A 433 1.86 24.40 -13.55
CA GLY A 433 3.30 24.34 -13.48
C GLY A 433 4.01 25.09 -14.59
N THR A 434 5.15 25.67 -14.28
CA THR A 434 6.08 26.25 -15.25
C THR A 434 6.73 25.18 -16.13
N PHE A 435 6.92 23.94 -15.64
CA PHE A 435 7.52 22.85 -16.42
C PHE A 435 7.20 21.45 -15.86
N ASP A 436 7.36 20.40 -16.69
CA ASP A 436 7.12 19.01 -16.28
C ASP A 436 8.36 18.44 -15.56
N SER A 437 8.41 18.57 -14.24
CA SER A 437 9.56 18.11 -13.46
C SER A 437 9.74 16.60 -13.49
N MET A 438 8.66 15.81 -13.60
CA MET A 438 8.77 14.36 -13.77
C MET A 438 9.37 13.98 -15.13
N ALA A 439 9.16 14.78 -16.17
CA ALA A 439 9.84 14.59 -17.45
C ALA A 439 11.33 14.95 -17.35
N ILE A 440 11.70 15.97 -16.54
CA ILE A 440 13.11 16.31 -16.27
C ILE A 440 13.79 15.15 -15.54
N ILE A 441 13.20 14.64 -14.46
CA ILE A 441 13.77 13.51 -13.70
C ILE A 441 13.95 12.28 -14.60
N ARG A 442 12.99 12.01 -15.50
CA ARG A 442 13.11 10.94 -16.51
C ARG A 442 14.19 11.20 -17.55
N LEU A 443 14.38 12.44 -17.99
CA LEU A 443 15.47 12.81 -18.90
C LEU A 443 16.82 12.53 -18.24
N LEU A 444 16.95 12.87 -16.96
CA LEU A 444 18.16 12.63 -16.18
C LEU A 444 18.50 11.14 -16.10
N GLY A 445 17.52 10.28 -15.87
CA GLY A 445 17.76 8.84 -15.88
C GLY A 445 18.23 8.26 -17.22
N LYS A 446 17.92 8.90 -18.37
CA LYS A 446 18.19 8.33 -19.72
C LYS A 446 19.65 8.43 -20.16
N ALA A 447 20.46 9.24 -19.50
CA ALA A 447 21.85 9.47 -19.86
C ALA A 447 22.77 9.35 -18.63
N PRO A 448 22.84 8.18 -17.99
CA PRO A 448 23.71 7.98 -16.84
C PRO A 448 25.17 8.29 -17.18
N GLY A 449 25.86 9.02 -16.28
CA GLY A 449 27.26 9.39 -16.45
C GLY A 449 27.52 10.43 -17.54
N LYS A 450 26.47 11.02 -18.13
CA LYS A 450 26.59 12.09 -19.12
C LYS A 450 25.81 13.30 -18.67
N ALA A 451 26.31 14.49 -19.02
CA ALA A 451 25.52 15.69 -18.91
C ALA A 451 24.19 15.49 -19.68
N PRO A 452 23.05 15.87 -19.10
CA PRO A 452 21.77 15.78 -19.80
C PRO A 452 21.84 16.60 -21.09
N ASP A 453 21.19 16.13 -22.15
CA ASP A 453 21.08 16.89 -23.39
C ASP A 453 20.47 18.26 -23.11
N ALA A 454 21.29 19.31 -23.20
CA ALA A 454 20.90 20.68 -22.90
C ALA A 454 19.70 21.14 -23.73
N ARG A 455 19.57 20.67 -24.98
CA ARG A 455 18.43 20.99 -25.84
C ARG A 455 17.15 20.31 -25.34
N ALA A 456 17.26 19.05 -24.92
CA ALA A 456 16.13 18.33 -24.33
C ALA A 456 15.72 18.94 -22.99
N LEU A 457 16.69 19.31 -22.14
CA LEU A 457 16.43 19.94 -20.85
C LEU A 457 15.77 21.31 -21.00
N ASN A 458 16.31 22.17 -21.88
CA ASN A 458 15.71 23.47 -22.18
C ASN A 458 14.31 23.34 -22.78
N LYS A 459 14.03 22.28 -23.54
CA LYS A 459 12.67 22.00 -24.05
C LYS A 459 11.68 21.69 -22.92
N LEU A 460 12.13 21.03 -21.86
CA LEU A 460 11.30 20.70 -20.70
C LEU A 460 11.09 21.91 -19.79
N LEU A 461 12.07 22.82 -19.70
CA LEU A 461 12.02 24.05 -18.91
C LEU A 461 11.27 25.22 -19.60
N LYS A 462 10.54 24.97 -20.70
CA LYS A 462 9.98 26.03 -21.57
C LYS A 462 8.98 27.00 -20.92
N GLY A 463 8.38 26.66 -19.79
CA GLY A 463 7.50 27.60 -19.07
C GLY A 463 8.14 28.24 -17.83
N ALA A 464 9.44 27.98 -17.57
CA ALA A 464 10.23 28.81 -16.66
C ALA A 464 10.65 30.12 -17.35
N THR A 465 11.02 31.15 -16.58
CA THR A 465 11.65 32.34 -17.17
C THR A 465 13.02 31.97 -17.78
N PRO A 466 13.55 32.73 -18.77
CA PRO A 466 14.87 32.46 -19.32
C PRO A 466 15.98 32.37 -18.26
N GLU A 467 15.93 33.23 -17.24
CA GLU A 467 16.89 33.27 -16.13
C GLU A 467 16.77 32.02 -15.25
N GLU A 468 15.54 31.63 -14.91
CA GLU A 468 15.27 30.44 -14.11
C GLU A 468 15.65 29.16 -14.87
N ALA A 469 15.32 29.07 -16.16
CA ALA A 469 15.70 27.95 -17.01
C ALA A 469 17.24 27.81 -17.11
N ALA A 470 17.96 28.94 -17.28
CA ALA A 470 19.42 28.93 -17.32
C ALA A 470 20.03 28.49 -15.98
N ARG A 471 19.50 29.00 -14.85
CA ARG A 471 19.92 28.60 -13.51
C ARG A 471 19.69 27.09 -13.29
N LEU A 472 18.46 26.61 -13.51
CA LEU A 472 18.11 25.21 -13.32
C LEU A 472 18.92 24.30 -14.25
N SER A 473 19.10 24.65 -15.51
CA SER A 473 19.91 23.86 -16.45
C SER A 473 21.37 23.70 -15.99
N LYS A 474 21.97 24.79 -15.51
CA LYS A 474 23.32 24.78 -14.92
C LYS A 474 23.39 23.94 -13.65
N GLU A 475 22.47 24.14 -12.71
CA GLU A 475 22.43 23.40 -11.45
C GLU A 475 22.19 21.91 -11.64
N ILE A 476 21.25 21.55 -12.52
CA ILE A 476 20.95 20.17 -12.88
C ILE A 476 22.19 19.50 -13.45
N THR A 477 22.85 20.12 -14.43
CA THR A 477 24.05 19.55 -15.04
C THR A 477 25.16 19.35 -14.01
N ALA A 478 25.42 20.36 -13.18
CA ALA A 478 26.49 20.32 -12.18
C ALA A 478 26.22 19.29 -11.07
N LYS A 479 25.04 19.33 -10.43
CA LYS A 479 24.69 18.44 -9.31
C LYS A 479 24.53 16.99 -9.76
N PHE A 480 23.97 16.77 -10.95
CA PHE A 480 23.87 15.42 -11.50
C PHE A 480 25.26 14.88 -11.86
N GLY A 481 26.12 15.68 -12.50
CA GLY A 481 27.50 15.28 -12.80
C GLY A 481 28.28 14.86 -11.54
N ALA A 482 28.32 15.73 -10.53
CA ALA A 482 29.01 15.45 -9.26
C ALA A 482 28.48 14.20 -8.55
N PHE A 483 27.16 13.97 -8.62
CA PHE A 483 26.56 12.77 -8.04
C PHE A 483 27.00 11.49 -8.76
N TYR A 484 27.10 11.51 -10.10
CA TYR A 484 27.57 10.33 -10.83
C TYR A 484 29.04 10.03 -10.58
N GLU A 485 29.88 11.06 -10.45
CA GLU A 485 31.28 10.88 -10.07
C GLU A 485 31.38 10.15 -8.73
N GLU A 486 30.68 10.64 -7.69
CA GLU A 486 30.62 9.98 -6.37
C GLU A 486 30.07 8.55 -6.47
N LEU A 487 29.04 8.34 -7.29
CA LEU A 487 28.44 7.02 -7.52
C LEU A 487 29.42 6.04 -8.17
N PHE A 488 30.16 6.46 -9.20
CA PHE A 488 31.16 5.63 -9.89
C PHE A 488 32.34 5.28 -8.99
N GLU A 489 32.73 6.21 -8.11
CA GLU A 489 33.73 5.94 -7.07
C GLU A 489 33.24 4.87 -6.07
N ASP A 490 32.03 4.99 -5.53
CA ASP A 490 31.45 3.97 -4.61
C ASP A 490 31.24 2.62 -5.32
N GLY A 491 30.74 2.63 -6.55
CA GLY A 491 30.57 1.42 -7.35
C GLY A 491 31.90 0.70 -7.59
N ALA A 492 32.96 1.45 -7.91
CA ALA A 492 34.31 0.90 -8.08
C ALA A 492 34.85 0.30 -6.77
N LEU A 493 34.63 0.96 -5.63
CA LEU A 493 35.00 0.43 -4.30
C LEU A 493 34.29 -0.89 -3.98
N ARG A 494 33.10 -1.12 -4.55
CA ARG A 494 32.32 -2.36 -4.41
C ARG A 494 32.60 -3.39 -5.51
N GLY A 495 33.56 -3.13 -6.39
CA GLY A 495 33.92 -4.02 -7.48
C GLY A 495 32.94 -4.03 -8.66
N MET A 496 32.04 -3.05 -8.77
CA MET A 496 31.20 -2.86 -9.95
C MET A 496 31.97 -2.12 -11.02
N SER A 497 32.03 -2.68 -12.23
CA SER A 497 32.54 -1.95 -13.40
C SER A 497 31.61 -0.80 -13.78
N GLN A 498 32.18 0.28 -14.35
CA GLN A 498 31.42 1.40 -14.90
C GLN A 498 30.29 0.93 -15.84
N SER A 499 30.58 0.00 -16.76
CA SER A 499 29.57 -0.52 -17.71
C SER A 499 28.42 -1.25 -17.03
N ALA A 500 28.70 -2.04 -15.98
CA ALA A 500 27.65 -2.73 -15.22
C ALA A 500 26.73 -1.73 -14.50
N MET A 501 27.29 -0.63 -14.01
CA MET A 501 26.50 0.40 -13.36
C MET A 501 25.69 1.24 -14.36
N GLU A 502 26.28 1.63 -15.50
CA GLU A 502 25.56 2.26 -16.60
C GLU A 502 24.39 1.40 -17.09
N GLU A 503 24.60 0.09 -17.23
CA GLU A 503 23.56 -0.86 -17.62
C GLU A 503 22.47 -1.00 -16.56
N ALA A 504 22.83 -1.04 -15.27
CA ALA A 504 21.88 -1.06 -14.16
C ALA A 504 20.99 0.20 -14.15
N ILE A 505 21.58 1.37 -14.36
CA ILE A 505 20.84 2.64 -14.42
C ILE A 505 19.99 2.72 -15.69
N ALA A 506 20.51 2.31 -16.85
CA ALA A 506 19.77 2.31 -18.10
C ALA A 506 18.54 1.41 -18.05
N ARG A 507 18.67 0.19 -17.50
CA ARG A 507 17.55 -0.73 -17.25
C ARG A 507 16.50 -0.07 -16.36
N ARG A 508 16.93 0.50 -15.23
CA ARG A 508 16.01 1.11 -14.26
C ARG A 508 15.28 2.32 -14.81
N THR A 509 15.95 3.16 -15.60
CA THR A 509 15.32 4.30 -16.26
C THR A 509 14.29 3.86 -17.28
N ALA A 510 14.55 2.77 -18.03
CA ALA A 510 13.57 2.22 -18.96
C ALA A 510 12.27 1.82 -18.24
N ASP A 511 12.38 1.27 -17.02
CA ASP A 511 11.21 0.94 -16.18
C ASP A 511 10.46 2.20 -15.70
N LEU A 512 11.21 3.22 -15.24
CA LEU A 512 10.66 4.48 -14.73
C LEU A 512 10.09 5.40 -15.82
N ALA A 513 10.49 5.19 -17.08
CA ALA A 513 9.94 5.91 -18.22
C ALA A 513 8.46 5.58 -18.49
N ARG A 514 7.91 4.51 -17.89
CA ARG A 514 6.47 4.20 -17.91
C ARG A 514 5.70 5.36 -17.24
N ASP A 515 4.91 6.06 -18.04
CA ASP A 515 4.36 7.38 -17.70
C ASP A 515 3.35 7.34 -16.54
N ARG A 516 3.65 7.97 -15.40
CA ARG A 516 2.68 8.11 -14.28
C ARG A 516 1.47 8.99 -14.62
N LYS A 517 1.61 9.88 -15.60
CA LYS A 517 0.45 10.55 -16.20
C LYS A 517 -0.41 9.56 -17.00
N ALA A 518 0.17 8.48 -17.53
CA ALA A 518 -0.57 7.35 -18.05
C ALA A 518 -1.20 6.53 -16.92
N LEU A 519 -0.53 6.30 -15.78
CA LEU A 519 -1.14 5.64 -14.61
C LEU A 519 -2.47 6.26 -14.21
N ARG A 520 -2.47 7.56 -13.98
CA ARG A 520 -3.69 8.30 -13.64
C ARG A 520 -4.76 8.24 -14.73
N ARG A 521 -4.35 8.48 -16.00
CA ARG A 521 -5.27 8.45 -17.14
C ARG A 521 -5.84 7.06 -17.37
N ASN A 522 -5.04 6.01 -17.18
CA ASN A 522 -5.41 4.62 -17.39
C ASN A 522 -6.38 4.17 -16.30
N ILE A 523 -6.08 4.43 -15.02
CA ILE A 523 -7.01 4.13 -13.93
C ILE A 523 -8.31 4.91 -14.12
N MET A 524 -8.28 6.24 -14.27
CA MET A 524 -9.51 7.03 -14.40
C MET A 524 -10.29 6.72 -15.69
N SER A 525 -9.60 6.48 -16.81
CA SER A 525 -10.25 6.07 -18.06
C SER A 525 -10.88 4.70 -17.92
N TYR A 526 -10.18 3.75 -17.28
CA TYR A 526 -10.70 2.42 -17.02
C TYR A 526 -11.88 2.45 -16.05
N LEU A 527 -11.82 3.22 -14.96
CA LEU A 527 -12.95 3.40 -14.06
C LEU A 527 -14.15 4.01 -14.79
N LYS A 528 -13.95 5.04 -15.61
CA LYS A 528 -15.04 5.68 -16.39
C LYS A 528 -15.62 4.74 -17.46
N LYS A 529 -14.77 4.03 -18.20
CA LYS A 529 -15.19 3.07 -19.24
C LYS A 529 -15.82 1.82 -18.63
N GLY A 530 -15.24 1.31 -17.55
CA GLY A 530 -15.71 0.18 -16.76
C GLY A 530 -17.09 0.46 -16.21
N VAL A 531 -17.29 1.58 -15.51
CA VAL A 531 -18.63 1.97 -15.01
C VAL A 531 -19.66 2.06 -16.16
N GLY A 532 -19.28 2.64 -17.31
CA GLY A 532 -20.16 2.71 -18.50
C GLY A 532 -20.47 1.34 -19.13
N ALA A 533 -19.47 0.45 -19.22
CA ALA A 533 -19.60 -0.89 -19.81
C ALA A 533 -20.32 -1.87 -18.88
N ILE A 534 -20.21 -1.69 -17.56
CA ILE A 534 -20.95 -2.51 -16.59
C ILE A 534 -22.44 -2.17 -16.65
N GLY A 535 -22.80 -0.91 -16.91
CA GLY A 535 -24.19 -0.48 -17.11
C GLY A 535 -24.92 -1.22 -18.25
N SER A 536 -24.21 -1.72 -19.26
CA SER A 536 -24.81 -2.45 -20.38
C SER A 536 -24.90 -3.97 -20.17
N ARG A 537 -24.36 -4.53 -19.07
CA ARG A 537 -24.25 -5.99 -18.77
C ARG A 537 -23.54 -6.86 -19.82
N VAL A 538 -23.22 -6.34 -21.01
CA VAL A 538 -22.52 -7.04 -22.10
C VAL A 538 -21.00 -7.04 -21.90
N GLY A 539 -20.44 -6.05 -21.19
CA GLY A 539 -18.99 -5.92 -20.93
C GLY A 539 -18.45 -6.68 -19.71
N PHE A 540 -19.28 -7.45 -19.02
CA PHE A 540 -18.95 -8.09 -17.74
C PHE A 540 -17.81 -9.13 -17.82
N TYR A 541 -17.65 -9.76 -18.98
CA TYR A 541 -16.73 -10.87 -19.18
C TYR A 541 -15.25 -10.47 -19.26
N ASP A 542 -14.93 -9.16 -19.27
CA ASP A 542 -13.55 -8.68 -19.38
C ASP A 542 -13.07 -7.90 -18.15
N MET A 543 -13.77 -7.97 -17.01
CA MET A 543 -13.33 -7.27 -15.80
C MET A 543 -12.02 -7.82 -15.26
N GLN A 544 -11.84 -9.15 -15.26
CA GLN A 544 -10.57 -9.77 -14.88
C GLN A 544 -9.41 -9.21 -15.71
N ALA A 545 -9.49 -9.30 -17.04
CA ALA A 545 -8.38 -8.87 -17.89
C ALA A 545 -8.22 -7.35 -17.92
N GLY A 546 -9.31 -6.60 -17.76
CA GLY A 546 -9.25 -5.14 -17.67
C GLY A 546 -8.55 -4.63 -16.42
N ILE A 547 -8.88 -5.19 -15.24
CA ILE A 547 -8.18 -4.86 -13.98
C ILE A 547 -6.73 -5.34 -14.05
N ASP A 548 -6.49 -6.59 -14.49
CA ASP A 548 -5.13 -7.14 -14.63
C ASP A 548 -4.29 -6.27 -15.58
N LYS A 549 -4.85 -5.84 -16.72
CA LYS A 549 -4.17 -4.93 -17.66
C LYS A 549 -3.83 -3.59 -17.03
N VAL A 550 -4.73 -3.01 -16.24
CA VAL A 550 -4.43 -1.77 -15.52
C VAL A 550 -3.32 -2.01 -14.51
N ILE A 551 -3.35 -3.10 -13.73
CA ILE A 551 -2.29 -3.44 -12.78
C ILE A 551 -0.93 -3.59 -13.48
N GLU A 552 -0.88 -4.38 -14.56
CA GLU A 552 0.37 -4.66 -15.30
C GLU A 552 0.95 -3.42 -15.99
N GLN A 553 0.09 -2.55 -16.53
CA GLN A 553 0.54 -1.28 -17.12
C GLN A 553 1.13 -0.29 -16.09
N ASN A 554 0.90 -0.54 -14.80
CA ASN A 554 1.11 0.42 -13.73
C ASN A 554 1.99 -0.09 -12.59
N THR A 555 2.41 -1.35 -12.66
CA THR A 555 3.47 -1.91 -11.82
C THR A 555 4.81 -1.60 -12.51
N MET A 556 5.78 -1.09 -11.75
CA MET A 556 7.10 -0.71 -12.27
C MET A 556 8.11 -1.86 -12.15
N ARG A 557 7.88 -2.84 -11.28
CA ARG A 557 8.79 -3.97 -11.08
C ARG A 557 8.50 -5.14 -12.03
N GLU A 558 9.35 -5.30 -13.05
CA GLU A 558 9.57 -6.61 -13.64
C GLU A 558 10.46 -7.48 -12.73
N HIS A 559 9.95 -8.66 -12.41
CA HIS A 559 10.64 -9.85 -11.88
C HIS A 559 11.33 -9.80 -10.49
N LEU A 560 10.56 -10.23 -9.49
CA LEU A 560 10.82 -11.49 -8.75
C LEU A 560 12.22 -11.71 -8.13
N THR A 561 12.87 -10.69 -7.61
CA THR A 561 13.99 -10.89 -6.68
C THR A 561 14.03 -9.85 -5.57
N ARG A 562 13.03 -9.83 -4.68
CA ARG A 562 13.29 -9.36 -3.29
C ARG A 562 12.30 -9.95 -2.30
N ARG A 563 12.91 -10.48 -1.23
CA ARG A 563 12.41 -10.99 0.05
C ARG A 563 10.94 -11.38 0.06
N ARG A 564 10.69 -12.70 -0.01
CA ARG A 564 9.53 -13.29 0.67
C ARG A 564 9.54 -12.71 2.08
N GLN A 565 8.65 -11.77 2.40
CA GLN A 565 8.20 -11.69 3.79
C GLN A 565 7.70 -13.11 4.08
N PRO A 566 8.18 -13.78 5.14
CA PRO A 566 7.55 -15.01 5.55
C PRO A 566 6.06 -14.65 5.71
N ALA A 567 5.20 -15.35 4.97
CA ALA A 567 3.77 -15.34 5.28
C ALA A 567 3.71 -15.62 6.78
N PHE A 568 3.32 -14.60 7.57
CA PHE A 568 3.20 -14.76 9.00
C PHE A 568 2.11 -15.80 9.17
N ARG A 569 2.54 -17.02 9.50
CA ARG A 569 1.65 -18.12 9.85
C ARG A 569 0.76 -17.60 10.97
N SER A 570 -0.54 -17.54 10.72
CA SER A 570 -1.48 -17.62 11.84
C SER A 570 -1.16 -18.94 12.55
N VAL A 571 -0.94 -18.86 13.86
CA VAL A 571 -0.70 -20.06 14.66
C VAL A 571 -1.98 -20.91 14.55
N PRO A 572 -1.89 -22.22 14.24
CA PRO A 572 -3.01 -23.12 14.49
C PRO A 572 -3.32 -23.05 15.99
N SER A 573 -4.55 -22.67 16.32
CA SER A 573 -5.06 -22.59 17.70
C SER A 573 -4.69 -23.80 18.56
#